data_AF-A0A2P2PIE1-F1
#
_entry.id   AF-A0A2P2PIE1-F1
#
_cell.length_a   1.000
_cell.length_b   1.000
_cell.length_c   1.000
_cell.angle_alpha   90.00
_cell.angle_beta   90.00
_cell.angle_gamma   90.00
#
_symmetry.space_group_name_H-M   'P 1'
#
loop_
_entity.id
_entity.type
_entity.pdbx_description
1 polymer ?
#
loop_
_entity_poly.entity_id
_entity_poly.type
_entity_poly.pdbx_seq_one_letter_code
_entity_poly.pdbx_strand_id
1 'polypeptide(L)'
;MVARVMALAPVLADVIVECLGPTRMIRGQPLHYKVWNGLWPLESRQTREFYCFGMETLLKLDLNGMRRFFEAFFDLDPYYWQGFLSSRLSLRELALLSLSLFGHASNHSRHDIITKCPLPLLEMMSNLALEPL
;
A
#
# COMPACT_ATOMS: atom_id res chain seq x y z
N MET A 1 6.79 -2.80 11.21
CA MET A 1 6.71 -1.45 11.82
C MET A 1 8.08 -0.85 12.11
N VAL A 2 8.98 -1.52 12.84
CA VAL A 2 10.28 -0.92 13.26
C VAL A 2 11.17 -0.48 12.10
N ALA A 3 11.35 -1.32 11.07
CA ALA A 3 12.20 -0.99 9.91
C ALA A 3 11.75 0.29 9.18
N ARG A 4 10.43 0.47 9.01
CA ARG A 4 9.86 1.66 8.37
C ARG A 4 10.05 2.92 9.21
N VAL A 5 9.88 2.80 10.53
CA VAL A 5 10.12 3.93 11.46
C VAL A 5 11.59 4.37 11.38
N MET A 6 12.53 3.43 11.39
CA MET A 6 13.96 3.73 11.26
C MET A 6 14.31 4.34 9.91
N ALA A 7 13.66 3.89 8.82
CA ALA A 7 13.85 4.48 7.49
C ALA A 7 13.31 5.91 7.37
N LEU A 8 12.20 6.23 8.06
CA LEU A 8 11.58 7.56 8.03
C LEU A 8 12.20 8.56 9.02
N ALA A 9 12.89 8.08 10.05
CA ALA A 9 13.55 8.93 11.05
C ALA A 9 14.50 9.99 10.46
N PRO A 10 15.43 9.67 9.52
CA PRO A 10 16.27 10.70 8.91
C PRO A 10 15.47 11.70 8.06
N VAL A 11 14.50 11.21 7.28
CA VAL A 11 13.62 12.07 6.47
C VAL A 11 12.88 13.10 7.33
N LEU A 12 12.38 12.67 8.49
CA LEU A 12 11.74 13.55 9.46
C LEU A 12 12.72 14.60 10.02
N ALA A 13 13.92 14.16 10.39
CA ALA A 13 14.95 15.05 10.93
C ALA A 13 15.32 16.15 9.93
N ASP A 14 15.50 15.79 8.66
CA ASP A 14 15.84 16.73 7.58
C ASP A 14 14.74 17.80 7.40
N VAL A 15 13.47 17.39 7.38
CA VAL A 15 12.32 18.31 7.27
C VAL A 15 12.26 19.27 8.46
N ILE A 16 12.55 18.79 9.67
CA ILE A 16 12.59 19.64 10.88
C ILE A 16 13.74 20.65 10.78
N VAL A 17 14.94 20.21 10.39
CA VAL A 17 16.11 21.10 10.23
C VAL A 17 15.84 22.18 9.19
N GLU A 18 15.25 21.84 8.05
CA GLU A 18 14.85 22.82 7.02
C GLU A 18 13.88 23.86 7.58
N CYS A 19 12.86 23.41 8.33
CA CYS A 19 11.87 24.31 8.91
C CYS A 19 12.43 25.21 10.02
N LEU A 20 13.48 24.76 10.73
CA LEU A 20 14.14 25.54 11.79
C LEU A 20 15.20 26.51 11.26
N GLY A 21 15.46 26.54 9.95
CA GLY A 21 16.57 27.21 9.29
C GLY A 21 16.86 28.66 9.75
N PRO A 22 18.10 29.14 9.52
CA PRO A 22 18.67 30.31 10.20
C PRO A 22 17.99 31.65 9.89
N THR A 23 17.34 31.76 8.72
CA THR A 23 16.78 33.03 8.24
C THR A 23 15.34 33.24 8.67
N ARG A 24 14.52 32.18 8.66
CA ARG A 24 13.10 32.25 9.04
C ARG A 24 12.59 30.88 9.47
N MET A 25 12.28 30.78 10.75
CA MET A 25 11.75 29.57 11.36
C MET A 25 10.25 29.40 11.02
N ILE A 26 9.91 28.25 10.45
CA ILE A 26 8.53 27.82 10.19
C ILE A 26 8.00 27.13 11.46
N ARG A 27 6.87 27.61 11.98
CA ARG A 27 6.25 27.10 13.22
C ARG A 27 4.75 26.87 13.04
N GLY A 28 4.17 26.04 13.89
CA GLY A 28 2.72 25.80 13.92
C GLY A 28 2.24 24.97 12.73
N GLN A 29 1.08 25.33 12.17
CA GLN A 29 0.40 24.56 11.12
C GLN A 29 1.28 24.26 9.88
N PRO A 30 2.05 25.23 9.33
CA PRO A 30 2.89 24.95 8.15
C PRO A 30 4.03 23.96 8.41
N LEU A 31 4.62 23.96 9.62
CA LEU A 31 5.62 22.97 10.03
C LEU A 31 4.99 21.58 10.10
N HIS A 32 3.83 21.47 10.78
CA HIS A 32 3.11 20.21 10.90
C HIS A 32 2.74 19.65 9.52
N TYR A 33 2.25 20.49 8.61
CA TYR A 33 1.91 20.09 7.24
C TYR A 33 3.11 19.55 6.47
N LYS A 34 4.27 20.25 6.52
CA LYS A 34 5.51 19.78 5.88
C LYS A 34 5.99 18.45 6.45
N VAL A 35 6.04 18.34 7.78
CA VAL A 35 6.43 17.11 8.49
C VAL A 35 5.49 15.95 8.14
N TRP A 36 4.18 16.18 8.15
CA TRP A 36 3.18 15.16 7.85
C TRP A 36 3.31 14.65 6.41
N ASN A 37 3.51 15.55 5.45
CA ASN A 37 3.69 15.16 4.04
C ASN A 37 5.04 14.49 3.77
N GLY A 38 6.09 14.85 4.50
CA GLY A 38 7.38 14.16 4.42
C GLY A 38 7.32 12.73 4.99
N LEU A 39 6.63 12.53 6.11
CA LEU A 39 6.45 11.21 6.73
C LEU A 39 5.48 10.32 5.96
N TRP A 40 4.44 10.92 5.39
CA TRP A 40 3.31 10.22 4.81
C TRP A 40 2.95 10.83 3.45
N PRO A 41 3.81 10.65 2.43
CA PRO A 41 3.53 11.17 1.09
C PRO A 41 2.32 10.47 0.48
N LEU A 42 1.70 11.11 -0.51
CA LEU A 42 0.50 10.61 -1.19
C LEU A 42 0.68 9.16 -1.66
N GLU A 43 1.77 8.86 -2.37
CA GLU A 43 2.04 7.51 -2.88
C GLU A 43 2.11 6.46 -1.76
N SER A 44 2.67 6.79 -0.59
CA SER A 44 2.72 5.87 0.56
C SER A 44 1.34 5.58 1.15
N ARG A 45 0.44 6.57 1.10
CA ARG A 45 -0.95 6.38 1.53
C ARG A 45 -1.70 5.47 0.57
N GLN A 46 -1.63 5.76 -0.72
CA GLN A 46 -2.26 4.97 -1.78
C GLN A 46 -1.76 3.53 -1.77
N THR A 47 -0.45 3.35 -1.62
CA THR A 47 0.19 2.03 -1.46
C THR A 47 -0.36 1.30 -0.24
N ARG A 48 -0.51 1.98 0.91
CA ARG A 48 -1.11 1.38 2.10
C ARG A 48 -2.56 0.93 1.86
N GLU A 49 -3.38 1.72 1.20
CA GLU A 49 -4.77 1.34 0.90
C GLU A 49 -4.82 0.06 0.06
N PHE A 50 -3.88 -0.12 -0.86
CA PHE A 50 -3.76 -1.36 -1.62
C PHE A 50 -3.38 -2.58 -0.77
N TYR A 51 -2.45 -2.41 0.18
CA TYR A 51 -2.12 -3.48 1.14
C TYR A 51 -3.29 -3.81 2.05
N CYS A 52 -4.05 -2.80 2.52
CA CYS A 52 -5.28 -3.01 3.29
C CYS A 52 -6.30 -3.82 2.48
N PHE A 53 -6.56 -3.43 1.23
CA PHE A 53 -7.42 -4.16 0.30
C PHE A 53 -7.01 -5.64 0.16
N GLY A 54 -5.71 -5.90 -0.03
CA GLY A 54 -5.20 -7.27 -0.13
C GLY A 54 -5.46 -8.09 1.14
N MET A 55 -5.22 -7.49 2.31
CA MET A 55 -5.44 -8.15 3.60
C MET A 55 -6.92 -8.42 3.87
N GLU A 56 -7.81 -7.47 3.60
CA GLU A 56 -9.26 -7.66 3.76
C GLU A 56 -9.80 -8.73 2.79
N THR A 57 -9.27 -8.76 1.57
CA THR A 57 -9.57 -9.82 0.60
C THR A 57 -9.19 -11.19 1.16
N LEU A 58 -7.97 -11.32 1.69
CA LEU A 58 -7.49 -12.57 2.31
C LEU A 58 -8.39 -13.02 3.47
N LEU A 59 -8.85 -12.09 4.31
CA LEU A 59 -9.75 -12.40 5.45
C LEU A 59 -11.12 -12.92 5.01
N LYS A 60 -11.57 -12.64 3.78
CA LYS A 60 -12.86 -13.13 3.26
C LYS A 60 -12.77 -14.50 2.59
N LEU A 61 -11.55 -14.96 2.26
CA LEU A 61 -11.34 -16.27 1.65
C LEU A 61 -11.46 -17.38 2.70
N ASP A 62 -12.04 -18.51 2.31
CA ASP A 62 -12.03 -19.72 3.13
C ASP A 62 -10.67 -20.43 3.02
N LEU A 63 -10.45 -21.50 3.80
CA LEU A 63 -9.16 -22.21 3.80
C LEU A 63 -8.72 -22.67 2.40
N ASN A 64 -9.68 -23.17 1.60
CA ASN A 64 -9.39 -23.62 0.24
C ASN A 64 -9.14 -22.44 -0.71
N GLY A 65 -9.90 -21.36 -0.60
CA GLY A 65 -9.68 -20.12 -1.34
C GLY A 65 -8.32 -19.51 -1.05
N MET A 66 -7.91 -19.43 0.22
CA MET A 66 -6.58 -18.95 0.60
C MET A 66 -5.47 -19.82 0.01
N ARG A 67 -5.60 -21.15 0.05
CA ARG A 67 -4.59 -22.06 -0.53
C ARG A 67 -4.40 -21.80 -2.02
N ARG A 68 -5.51 -21.74 -2.79
CA ARG A 68 -5.45 -21.47 -4.23
C ARG A 68 -4.89 -20.08 -4.54
N PHE A 69 -5.25 -19.09 -3.71
CA PHE A 69 -4.72 -17.74 -3.84
C PHE A 69 -3.20 -17.71 -3.67
N PHE A 70 -2.68 -18.32 -2.59
CA PHE A 70 -1.24 -18.34 -2.33
C PHE A 70 -0.48 -19.18 -3.35
N GLU A 71 -1.07 -20.26 -3.85
CA GLU A 71 -0.51 -21.05 -4.95
C GLU A 71 -0.30 -20.19 -6.20
N ALA A 72 -1.35 -19.47 -6.66
CA ALA A 72 -1.23 -18.55 -7.79
C ALA A 72 -0.31 -17.36 -7.50
N PHE A 73 -0.27 -16.88 -6.26
CA PHE A 73 0.57 -15.75 -5.84
C PHE A 73 2.06 -16.09 -5.84
N PHE A 74 2.44 -17.27 -5.36
CA PHE A 74 3.83 -17.72 -5.35
C PHE A 74 4.31 -18.24 -6.71
N ASP A 75 3.39 -18.51 -7.63
CA ASP A 75 3.70 -18.84 -9.04
C ASP A 75 4.04 -17.59 -9.88
N LEU A 76 3.74 -16.38 -9.38
CA LEU A 76 4.15 -15.13 -10.02
C LEU A 76 5.67 -14.96 -10.02
N ASP A 77 6.16 -14.05 -10.88
CA ASP A 77 7.58 -13.68 -10.90
C ASP A 77 8.08 -13.32 -9.48
N PRO A 78 9.24 -13.85 -9.05
CA PRO A 78 9.82 -13.58 -7.74
C PRO A 78 9.87 -12.11 -7.34
N TYR A 79 10.07 -11.20 -8.31
CA TYR A 79 10.05 -9.77 -8.09
C TYR A 79 8.74 -9.30 -7.43
N TYR A 80 7.60 -9.78 -7.90
CA TYR A 80 6.29 -9.34 -7.45
C TYR A 80 5.94 -9.86 -6.06
N TRP A 81 6.04 -11.16 -5.80
CA TRP A 81 5.65 -11.69 -4.50
C TRP A 81 6.65 -11.28 -3.40
N GLN A 82 7.96 -11.22 -3.70
CA GLN A 82 8.96 -10.72 -2.73
C GLN A 82 8.76 -9.23 -2.46
N GLY A 83 8.50 -8.45 -3.51
CA GLY A 83 8.23 -7.01 -3.39
C GLY A 83 7.00 -6.74 -2.55
N PHE A 84 5.92 -7.50 -2.74
CA PHE A 84 4.69 -7.37 -1.97
C PHE A 84 4.92 -7.69 -0.49
N LEU A 85 5.55 -8.84 -0.19
CA LEU A 85 5.83 -9.24 1.20
C LEU A 85 6.79 -8.30 1.93
N SER A 86 7.67 -7.62 1.20
CA SER A 86 8.60 -6.63 1.76
C SER A 86 8.06 -5.20 1.76
N SER A 87 6.84 -4.96 1.28
CA SER A 87 6.24 -3.62 1.15
C SER A 87 7.08 -2.65 0.28
N ARG A 88 7.74 -3.17 -0.77
CA ARG A 88 8.66 -2.40 -1.64
C ARG A 88 8.08 -2.05 -3.01
N LEU A 89 6.93 -2.61 -3.37
CA LEU A 89 6.27 -2.32 -4.64
C LEU A 89 5.60 -0.95 -4.63
N SER A 90 5.75 -0.24 -5.75
CA SER A 90 4.98 0.96 -6.09
C SER A 90 3.51 0.62 -6.35
N LEU A 91 2.64 1.64 -6.31
CA LEU A 91 1.22 1.50 -6.63
C LEU A 91 0.99 0.83 -8.00
N ARG A 92 1.80 1.18 -9.00
CA ARG A 92 1.71 0.64 -10.35
C ARG A 92 2.06 -0.85 -10.38
N GLU A 93 3.12 -1.24 -9.68
CA GLU A 93 3.53 -2.64 -9.59
C GLU A 93 2.52 -3.48 -8.81
N LEU A 94 1.90 -2.90 -7.79
CA LEU A 94 0.81 -3.51 -7.05
C LEU A 94 -0.42 -3.75 -7.95
N ALA A 95 -0.79 -2.78 -8.78
CA ALA A 95 -1.86 -2.96 -9.76
C ALA A 95 -1.53 -4.07 -10.78
N LEU A 96 -0.29 -4.11 -11.27
CA LEU A 96 0.19 -5.17 -12.17
C LEU A 96 0.20 -6.54 -11.50
N LEU A 97 0.60 -6.61 -10.22
CA LEU A 97 0.55 -7.82 -9.42
C LEU A 97 -0.88 -8.33 -9.30
N SER A 98 -1.84 -7.46 -8.95
CA SER A 98 -3.25 -7.85 -8.84
C SER A 98 -3.84 -8.31 -10.17
N LEU A 99 -3.49 -7.66 -11.28
CA LEU A 99 -3.92 -8.08 -12.61
C LEU A 99 -3.31 -9.46 -12.98
N SER A 100 -2.02 -9.64 -12.71
CA SER A 100 -1.30 -10.89 -12.99
C SER A 100 -1.83 -12.05 -12.14
N LEU A 101 -2.14 -11.77 -10.87
CA LEU A 101 -2.73 -12.71 -9.94
C LEU A 101 -4.13 -13.11 -10.38
N PHE A 102 -4.95 -12.16 -10.83
CA PHE A 102 -6.27 -12.45 -11.40
C PHE A 102 -6.16 -13.29 -12.68
N GLY A 103 -5.14 -13.02 -13.51
CA GLY A 103 -4.80 -13.81 -14.70
C GLY A 103 -4.42 -15.26 -14.38
N HIS A 104 -3.59 -15.49 -13.36
CA HIS A 104 -3.16 -16.84 -12.95
C HIS A 104 -4.17 -17.56 -12.04
N ALA A 105 -5.12 -16.82 -11.45
CA ALA A 105 -6.13 -17.41 -10.59
C ALA A 105 -7.04 -18.38 -11.37
N SER A 106 -7.25 -19.55 -10.78
CA SER A 106 -8.21 -20.54 -11.27
C SER A 106 -9.64 -19.96 -11.32
N ASN A 107 -10.49 -20.49 -12.21
CA ASN A 107 -11.87 -19.98 -12.41
C ASN A 107 -12.69 -19.91 -11.12
N HIS A 108 -12.47 -20.83 -10.17
CA HIS A 108 -13.12 -20.80 -8.85
C HIS A 108 -12.61 -19.63 -7.98
N SER A 109 -11.30 -19.38 -8.01
CA SER A 109 -10.69 -18.28 -7.25
C SER A 109 -11.06 -16.93 -7.84
N ARG A 110 -11.21 -16.82 -9.17
CA ARG A 110 -11.77 -15.62 -9.81
C ARG A 110 -13.21 -15.35 -9.36
N HIS A 111 -14.03 -16.39 -9.22
CA HIS A 111 -15.39 -16.25 -8.71
C HIS A 111 -15.41 -15.79 -7.24
N ASP A 112 -14.55 -16.34 -6.40
CA ASP A 112 -14.39 -15.91 -5.01
C ASP A 112 -13.95 -14.44 -4.92
N ILE A 113 -13.01 -14.02 -5.77
CA ILE A 113 -12.54 -12.63 -5.84
C ILE A 113 -13.68 -11.71 -6.30
N ILE A 114 -14.37 -12.04 -7.39
CA ILE A 114 -15.46 -11.21 -7.94
C ILE A 114 -16.61 -11.05 -6.93
N THR A 115 -16.90 -12.08 -6.15
CA THR A 115 -18.00 -12.03 -5.17
C THR A 115 -17.61 -11.38 -3.85
N LYS A 116 -16.35 -11.48 -3.42
CA LYS A 116 -15.90 -11.04 -2.07
C LYS A 116 -15.07 -9.75 -2.07
N CYS A 117 -14.43 -9.41 -3.19
CA CYS A 117 -13.61 -8.21 -3.33
C CYS A 117 -14.33 -6.90 -3.76
N PRO A 118 -15.62 -6.83 -4.15
CA PRO A 118 -16.15 -5.57 -4.67
C PRO A 118 -16.27 -4.50 -3.57
N LEU A 119 -16.57 -4.89 -2.33
CA LEU A 119 -16.64 -3.96 -1.21
C LEU A 119 -15.26 -3.40 -0.82
N PRO A 120 -14.22 -4.22 -0.53
CA PRO A 120 -12.88 -3.71 -0.20
C PRO A 120 -12.26 -2.90 -1.35
N LEU A 121 -12.54 -3.29 -2.60
CA LEU A 121 -12.04 -2.58 -3.77
C LEU A 121 -12.69 -1.19 -3.86
N LEU A 122 -14.00 -1.10 -3.60
CA LEU A 122 -14.70 0.18 -3.58
C LEU A 122 -14.21 1.08 -2.44
N GLU A 123 -13.96 0.53 -1.25
CA GLU A 123 -13.36 1.26 -0.13
C GLU A 123 -11.96 1.78 -0.48
N MET A 124 -11.10 0.94 -1.06
CA MET A 124 -9.78 1.35 -1.54
C MET A 124 -9.91 2.49 -2.57
N MET A 125 -10.75 2.33 -3.60
CA MET A 125 -10.94 3.33 -4.65
C MET A 125 -11.51 4.64 -4.11
N SER A 126 -12.44 4.58 -3.14
CA SER A 126 -12.96 5.75 -2.44
C SER A 126 -11.86 6.46 -1.68
N ASN A 127 -11.04 5.73 -0.92
CA ASN A 127 -9.92 6.31 -0.17
C ASN A 127 -8.90 6.96 -1.12
N LEU A 128 -8.56 6.31 -2.23
CA LEU A 128 -7.68 6.88 -3.26
C LEU A 128 -8.24 8.18 -3.87
N ALA A 129 -9.57 8.26 -4.08
CA ALA A 129 -10.22 9.44 -4.64
C ALA A 129 -10.38 10.59 -3.64
N LEU A 130 -10.44 10.28 -2.34
CA LEU A 130 -10.54 11.26 -1.25
C LEU A 130 -9.18 11.87 -0.88
N GLU A 131 -8.06 11.30 -1.33
CA GLU A 131 -6.75 11.88 -1.11
C GLU A 131 -6.50 13.02 -2.11
N PRO A 132 -6.38 14.28 -1.65
CA PRO A 132 -6.12 15.40 -2.53
C PRO A 132 -4.74 15.27 -3.18
N LEU A 133 -4.70 15.45 -4.50
CA LEU A 133 -3.49 15.55 -5.35
C LEU A 133 -2.62 16.76 -4.96
#